data_AF-A0A356UEV2-F1
#
_entry.id   AF-A0A356UEV2-F1
#
_cell.length_a   1.000
_cell.length_b   1.000
_cell.length_c   1.000
_cell.angle_alpha   90.00
_cell.angle_beta   90.00
_cell.angle_gamma   90.00
#
_symmetry.space_group_name_H-M   'P 1'
#
loop_
_entity.id
_entity.type
_entity.pdbx_description
1 polymer ?
#
loop_
_entity_poly.entity_id
_entity_poly.type
_entity_poly.pdbx_seq_one_letter_code
_entity_poly.pdbx_strand_id
1 'polypeptide(L)'
;MIVSNSSFIPKTMSVTPSYGETVEKKDFSRCLESAINEKNNKKLYSACQELESVFLNKVLESMRQSIPRGEFTGHSFATDTFESMLYMEYARSISKTGSLGIADAIYKQLTSQI
;
A
#
# COMPACT_ATOMS: atom_id res chain seq x y z
N MET A 1 36.61 -39.62 -14.87
CA MET A 1 35.37 -40.26 -14.43
C MET A 1 34.47 -39.18 -13.86
N ILE A 2 33.37 -38.90 -14.55
CA ILE A 2 32.28 -38.04 -14.09
C ILE A 2 31.41 -38.88 -13.17
N VAL A 3 31.18 -38.45 -11.92
CA VAL A 3 29.97 -38.82 -11.18
C VAL A 3 29.48 -37.59 -10.40
N SER A 4 28.34 -37.13 -10.88
CA SER A 4 27.37 -36.22 -10.28
C SER A 4 27.04 -36.54 -8.82
N ASN A 5 27.06 -35.52 -7.95
CA ASN A 5 26.26 -35.54 -6.73
C ASN A 5 25.34 -34.31 -6.72
N SER A 6 24.09 -34.59 -7.09
CA SER A 6 22.93 -33.75 -6.92
C SER A 6 22.61 -33.59 -5.43
N SER A 7 22.74 -32.37 -4.90
CA SER A 7 22.09 -32.05 -3.63
C SER A 7 21.82 -30.55 -3.51
N PHE A 8 20.55 -30.23 -3.79
CA PHE A 8 19.75 -29.34 -2.96
C PHE A 8 20.05 -27.85 -3.04
N ILE A 9 19.62 -27.25 -4.16
CA ILE A 9 19.25 -25.83 -4.18
C ILE A 9 17.94 -25.70 -3.39
N PRO A 10 17.84 -24.86 -2.35
CA PRO A 10 16.58 -24.63 -1.67
C PRO A 10 15.61 -24.04 -2.69
N LYS A 11 14.50 -24.74 -2.93
CA LYS A 11 13.37 -24.21 -3.70
C LYS A 11 12.92 -22.95 -2.95
N THR A 12 13.23 -21.77 -3.48
CA THR A 12 12.63 -20.53 -3.02
C THR A 12 11.13 -20.74 -3.14
N MET A 13 10.45 -20.96 -2.02
CA MET A 13 9.02 -20.79 -1.93
C MET A 13 8.78 -19.30 -2.16
N SER A 14 8.63 -18.93 -3.43
CA SER A 14 7.96 -17.71 -3.83
C SER A 14 6.52 -17.85 -3.35
N VAL A 15 6.28 -17.57 -2.08
CA VAL A 15 4.95 -17.23 -1.60
C VAL A 15 4.69 -15.82 -2.11
N THR A 16 4.42 -15.71 -3.41
CA THR A 16 3.59 -14.63 -3.92
C THR A 16 2.24 -14.80 -3.23
N PRO A 17 1.80 -13.89 -2.36
CA PRO A 17 0.42 -13.91 -1.91
C PRO A 17 -0.44 -13.73 -3.15
N SER A 18 -1.07 -14.81 -3.60
CA SER A 18 -2.08 -14.80 -4.64
C SER A 18 -3.31 -14.10 -4.06
N TYR A 19 -3.33 -12.77 -4.16
CA TYR A 19 -4.54 -12.00 -3.95
C TYR A 19 -5.39 -12.23 -5.19
N GLY A 20 -6.57 -12.84 -5.03
CA GLY A 20 -7.46 -13.24 -6.12
C GLY A 20 -7.72 -12.11 -7.10
N GLU A 21 -6.98 -12.12 -8.19
CA GLU A 21 -7.10 -11.19 -9.31
C GLU A 21 -8.39 -11.54 -10.06
N THR A 22 -9.44 -10.71 -9.99
CA THR A 22 -10.39 -10.41 -11.08
C THR A 22 -11.71 -9.78 -10.61
N VAL A 23 -12.19 -10.06 -9.38
CA VAL A 23 -13.55 -9.65 -8.98
C VAL A 23 -13.61 -8.19 -8.50
N GLU A 24 -12.64 -7.70 -7.73
CA GLU A 24 -12.68 -6.30 -7.23
C GLU A 24 -12.27 -5.24 -8.26
N LYS A 25 -11.48 -5.61 -9.26
CA LYS A 25 -10.92 -4.66 -10.24
C LYS A 25 -12.02 -3.98 -11.07
N LYS A 26 -13.10 -4.70 -11.35
CA LYS A 26 -14.24 -4.21 -12.15
C LYS A 26 -15.08 -3.19 -11.38
N ASP A 27 -15.24 -3.38 -10.07
CA ASP A 27 -16.02 -2.47 -9.21
C ASP A 27 -15.28 -1.15 -8.97
N PHE A 28 -13.96 -1.20 -8.80
CA PHE A 28 -13.13 -0.01 -8.68
C PHE A 28 -13.17 0.84 -9.97
N SER A 29 -12.95 0.23 -11.15
CA SER A 29 -12.99 0.95 -12.43
C SER A 29 -14.35 1.59 -12.70
N ARG A 30 -15.45 0.86 -12.43
CA ARG A 30 -16.81 1.39 -12.58
C ARG A 30 -17.06 2.59 -11.66
N CYS A 31 -16.61 2.51 -10.41
CA CYS A 31 -16.78 3.59 -9.45
C CYS A 31 -16.00 4.85 -9.87
N LEU A 32 -14.77 4.67 -10.39
CA LEU A 32 -13.97 5.75 -10.96
C LEU A 32 -14.67 6.39 -12.16
N GLU A 33 -15.07 5.59 -13.16
CA GLU A 33 -15.78 6.08 -14.34
C GLU A 33 -17.06 6.84 -13.96
N SER A 34 -17.80 6.36 -12.97
CA SER A 34 -19.01 7.03 -12.46
C SER A 34 -18.68 8.39 -11.82
N ALA A 35 -17.65 8.45 -10.96
CA ALA A 35 -17.23 9.69 -10.31
C ALA A 35 -16.67 10.73 -11.30
N ILE A 36 -16.00 10.27 -12.34
CA ILE A 36 -15.50 11.08 -13.46
C ILE A 36 -16.68 11.65 -14.27
N ASN A 37 -17.63 10.78 -14.67
CA ASN A 37 -18.80 11.17 -15.46
C ASN A 37 -19.72 12.14 -14.71
N GLU A 38 -19.85 11.99 -13.39
CA GLU A 38 -20.60 12.90 -12.53
C GLU A 38 -19.92 14.27 -12.33
N LYS A 39 -18.72 14.49 -12.91
CA LYS A 39 -17.87 15.68 -12.68
C LYS A 39 -17.67 15.99 -11.19
N ASN A 40 -17.76 14.96 -10.34
CA ASN A 40 -17.62 15.13 -8.90
C ASN A 40 -16.14 15.15 -8.54
N ASN A 41 -15.47 16.22 -8.99
CA ASN A 41 -14.04 16.44 -8.79
C ASN A 41 -13.64 16.33 -7.31
N LYS A 42 -14.54 16.72 -6.40
CA LYS A 42 -14.33 16.59 -4.95
C LYS A 42 -14.27 15.14 -4.49
N LYS A 43 -15.19 14.29 -4.95
CA LYS A 43 -15.21 12.86 -4.61
C LYS A 43 -14.02 12.12 -5.22
N LEU A 44 -13.66 12.45 -6.47
CA LEU A 44 -12.49 11.88 -7.14
C LEU A 44 -11.19 12.27 -6.42
N TYR A 45 -11.05 13.54 -6.03
CA TYR A 45 -9.90 14.01 -5.28
C TYR A 45 -9.81 13.37 -3.89
N SER A 46 -10.93 13.24 -3.18
CA SER A 46 -10.99 12.53 -1.88
C SER A 46 -10.52 11.08 -1.99
N ALA A 47 -10.94 10.37 -3.05
CA ALA A 47 -10.48 9.01 -3.29
C ALA A 47 -8.96 8.95 -3.58
N CYS A 48 -8.43 9.95 -4.30
CA CYS A 48 -6.98 10.07 -4.51
C CYS A 48 -6.21 10.32 -3.21
N GLN A 49 -6.75 11.16 -2.32
CA GLN A 49 -6.18 11.39 -0.97
C GLN A 49 -6.23 10.13 -0.09
N GLU A 50 -7.32 9.37 -0.17
CA GLU A 50 -7.42 8.08 0.53
C GLU A 50 -6.38 7.08 -0.01
N LEU A 51 -6.17 7.03 -1.33
CA LEU A 51 -5.14 6.20 -1.93
C LEU A 51 -3.73 6.60 -1.47
N GLU A 52 -3.45 7.90 -1.43
CA GLU A 52 -2.19 8.43 -0.88
C GLU A 52 -2.00 7.98 0.58
N SER A 53 -3.06 7.94 1.39
CA SER A 53 -2.98 7.53 2.79
C SER A 53 -2.62 6.05 2.95
N VAL A 54 -3.19 5.17 2.11
CA VAL A 54 -2.86 3.74 2.12
C VAL A 54 -1.42 3.52 1.66
N PHE A 55 -1.02 4.22 0.60
CA PHE A 55 0.35 4.15 0.11
C PHE A 55 1.36 4.61 1.17
N LEU A 56 1.10 5.77 1.79
CA LEU A 56 1.97 6.31 2.82
C LEU A 56 2.04 5.42 4.06
N ASN A 57 0.94 4.79 4.44
CA ASN A 57 0.94 3.79 5.52
C ASN A 57 1.93 2.65 5.22
N LYS A 58 1.98 2.16 3.97
CA LYS A 58 2.94 1.13 3.56
C LYS A 58 4.38 1.62 3.52
N VAL A 59 4.62 2.87 3.14
CA VAL A 59 5.94 3.49 3.22
C VAL A 59 6.42 3.57 4.67
N LEU A 60 5.57 4.08 5.58
CA LEU A 60 5.88 4.19 7.01
C LEU A 60 6.09 2.81 7.65
N GLU A 61 5.29 1.82 7.27
CA GLU A 61 5.46 0.44 7.73
C GLU A 61 6.81 -0.14 7.29
N SER A 62 7.22 0.10 6.03
CA SER A 62 8.53 -0.34 5.51
C SER A 62 9.69 0.35 6.24
N MET A 63 9.55 1.65 6.54
CA MET A 63 10.52 2.39 7.34
C MET A 63 10.65 1.80 8.76
N ARG A 64 9.52 1.46 9.39
CA ARG A 64 9.50 0.83 10.72
C ARG A 64 10.19 -0.53 10.73
N GLN A 65 9.96 -1.34 9.70
CA GLN A 65 10.60 -2.66 9.56
C GLN A 65 12.12 -2.55 9.37
N SER A 66 12.61 -1.42 8.86
CA SER A 66 14.05 -1.18 8.66
C SER A 66 14.79 -0.84 9.96
N ILE A 67 14.08 -0.54 11.05
CA ILE A 67 14.68 -0.25 12.36
C ILE A 67 14.90 -1.57 13.09
N PRO A 68 16.15 -1.97 13.39
CA PRO A 68 16.44 -3.19 14.13
C PRO A 68 15.85 -3.10 15.53
N ARG A 69 14.91 -4.00 15.84
CA ARG A 69 14.32 -4.15 17.17
C ARG A 69 15.24 -5.04 18.01
N GLY A 70 15.66 -4.56 19.18
CA GLY A 70 16.48 -5.33 20.11
C GLY A 70 15.65 -6.26 20.99
N GLU A 71 16.29 -7.27 21.60
CA GLU A 71 15.65 -8.16 22.60
C GLU A 71 14.97 -7.40 23.74
N PHE A 72 15.49 -6.22 24.10
CA PHE A 72 14.95 -5.37 25.17
C PHE A 72 13.74 -4.52 24.75
N THR A 73 13.49 -4.37 23.44
CA THR A 73 12.35 -3.60 22.89
C THR A 73 11.09 -4.46 22.69
N GLY A 74 11.06 -5.64 23.32
CA GLY A 74 9.93 -6.55 23.49
C GLY A 74 8.77 -6.38 22.51
N HIS A 75 8.72 -7.25 21.50
CA HIS A 75 7.53 -7.41 20.66
C HIS A 75 6.36 -7.86 21.54
N SER A 76 5.40 -6.96 21.73
CA SER A 76 4.09 -7.28 22.30
C SER A 76 3.05 -7.08 21.21
N PHE A 77 2.12 -8.03 21.09
CA PHE A 77 0.98 -7.92 20.19
C PHE A 77 0.20 -6.61 20.40
N ALA A 78 0.10 -6.16 21.65
CA ALA A 78 -0.54 -4.89 21.99
C ALA A 78 0.22 -3.69 21.40
N THR A 79 1.55 -3.71 21.48
CA THR A 79 2.42 -2.66 20.92
C THR A 79 2.36 -2.64 19.41
N ASP A 80 2.47 -3.79 18.74
CA ASP A 80 2.39 -3.86 17.27
C ASP A 80 1.01 -3.40 16.75
N THR A 81 -0.06 -3.75 17.45
CA THR A 81 -1.41 -3.29 17.10
C THR A 81 -1.56 -1.78 17.28
N PHE A 82 -1.10 -1.25 18.42
CA PHE A 82 -1.13 0.18 18.69
C PHE A 82 -0.29 0.98 17.67
N GLU A 83 0.93 0.53 17.41
CA GLU A 83 1.81 1.13 16.40
C GLU A 83 1.15 1.13 15.02
N SER A 84 0.55 0.00 14.59
CA SER A 84 -0.15 -0.08 13.31
C SER A 84 -1.27 0.96 13.18
N MET A 85 -2.11 1.09 14.21
CA MET A 85 -3.16 2.11 14.25
C MET A 85 -2.58 3.53 14.24
N LEU A 86 -1.49 3.76 14.98
CA LEU A 86 -0.80 5.04 15.04
C LEU A 86 -0.27 5.46 13.67
N TYR A 87 0.42 4.57 12.97
CA TYR A 87 0.94 4.84 11.63
C TYR A 87 -0.18 5.03 10.60
N MET A 88 -1.32 4.38 10.77
CA MET A 88 -2.50 4.60 9.93
C MET A 88 -3.05 6.02 10.11
N GLU A 89 -3.15 6.52 11.34
CA GLU A 89 -3.60 7.91 11.58
C GLU A 89 -2.58 8.94 11.08
N TYR A 90 -1.29 8.69 11.26
CA TYR A 90 -0.25 9.55 10.69
C TYR A 90 -0.36 9.63 9.18
N ALA A 91 -0.48 8.49 8.50
CA ALA A 91 -0.64 8.46 7.06
C ALA A 91 -1.89 9.25 6.62
N ARG A 92 -3.03 9.05 7.30
CA ARG A 92 -4.27 9.80 7.00
C ARG A 92 -4.12 11.30 7.22
N SER A 93 -3.46 11.73 8.29
CA SER A 93 -3.23 13.14 8.60
C SER A 93 -2.31 13.81 7.57
N ILE A 94 -1.23 13.13 7.18
CA ILE A 94 -0.28 13.64 6.18
C ILE A 94 -0.95 13.76 4.81
N SER A 95 -1.70 12.75 4.38
CA SER A 95 -2.41 12.78 3.09
C SER A 95 -3.49 13.88 3.04
N LYS A 96 -4.21 14.11 4.14
CA LYS A 96 -5.17 15.23 4.23
C LYS A 96 -4.51 16.60 4.13
N THR A 97 -3.27 16.72 4.62
CA THR A 97 -2.50 17.96 4.55
C THR A 97 -1.95 18.21 3.15
N GLY A 98 -1.89 17.18 2.30
CA GLY A 98 -1.39 17.28 0.92
C GLY A 98 0.13 17.51 0.83
N SER A 99 0.89 17.20 1.88
CA SER A 99 2.32 17.53 1.95
C SER A 99 3.20 16.78 0.94
N LEU A 100 2.78 15.60 0.47
CA LEU A 100 3.55 14.80 -0.48
C LEU A 100 3.16 15.06 -1.95
N GLY A 101 1.95 15.57 -2.21
CA GLY A 101 1.47 15.87 -3.56
C GLY A 101 1.25 14.64 -4.45
N ILE A 102 1.22 13.43 -3.88
CA ILE A 102 1.01 12.20 -4.65
C ILE A 102 -0.46 12.12 -5.08
N ALA A 103 -1.39 12.51 -4.20
CA ALA A 103 -2.81 12.60 -4.54
C ALA A 103 -3.05 13.53 -5.74
N ASP A 104 -2.36 14.66 -5.80
CA ASP A 104 -2.44 15.61 -6.91
C ASP A 104 -1.89 15.02 -8.21
N ALA A 105 -0.77 14.29 -8.13
CA ALA A 105 -0.17 13.63 -9.27
C ALA A 105 -1.11 12.54 -9.84
N ILE A 106 -1.70 11.72 -8.96
CA ILE A 106 -2.68 10.69 -9.34
C ILE A 106 -3.91 11.35 -9.96
N TYR A 107 -4.45 12.39 -9.32
CA TYR A 107 -5.61 13.13 -9.83
C TYR A 107 -5.34 13.69 -11.23
N LYS A 108 -4.19 14.35 -11.42
CA LYS A 108 -3.77 14.87 -12.73
C LYS A 108 -3.64 13.76 -13.77
N GLN A 109 -3.00 12.64 -13.45
CA GLN A 109 -2.85 11.51 -14.36
C GLN A 109 -4.20 10.93 -14.76
N LEU A 110 -5.12 10.77 -13.80
CA LEU A 110 -6.47 10.32 -14.08
C LEU A 110 -7.17 11.31 -15.00
N THR A 111 -7.16 12.61 -14.69
CA THR A 111 -7.81 13.63 -15.53
C THR A 111 -7.15 13.86 -16.90
N SER A 112 -5.87 13.47 -17.06
CA SER A 112 -5.09 13.72 -18.28
C SER A 112 -5.02 12.52 -19.21
N GLN A 113 -5.21 11.29 -18.71
CA GLN A 113 -5.34 10.08 -19.55
C GLN A 113 -6.78 9.85 -20.03
N ILE A 114 -7.67 10.77 -19.70
CA ILE A 114 -9.07 10.85 -20.13
C ILE A 114 -9.18 12.05 -21.07
#